data_AF-A0A5J5BUI0-F1
#
_entry.id   AF-A0A5J5BUI0-F1
#
_cell.length_a   1.000
_cell.length_b   1.000
_cell.length_c   1.000
_cell.angle_alpha   90.00
_cell.angle_beta   90.00
_cell.angle_gamma   90.00
#
_symmetry.space_group_name_H-M   'P 1'
#
loop_
_entity.id
_entity.type
_entity.pdbx_description
1 polymer ?
#
loop_
_entity_poly.entity_id
_entity_poly.type
_entity_poly.pdbx_seq_one_letter_code
_entity_poly.pdbx_strand_id
1 'polypeptide(L)'
;MNGNTATKSQASNHSITDPPPGGSKCFDDDGRLKRTGTVWTGSAHIITAVIGSGVLSLAWATAQLGWIAGPAVLFMFSFVTYYTSALLAACYRSGDPVTGKRNYTYMDAVQSNLGGVKVKVCGLIQYLNLFGVAVGYTIAASISMMAIKRSNCFHESGGKSPCKVSSNPYMIMFGVAEIIFSQIKDFDQIWWLSIVAAVMSFTYSTVGLALGIAKVAETGKVRGSLTGISIGTVTQTQKIWRSFQALGDIAFAYSYSLILIEIQDTIKSPPSESKTMKKATLISVTVTTIFYMLCGCMGYAAFGDMAPGNLLTGFGFYNPYWLLDIANAAIVIHLVGAYQVYCQPLFAFIEKIASERFPKSEFINKEIEIPIMGFKPYKINLFRLVWRTIFVIITTIISMLMPFFNDVVGILGAFGFWPLTVYFPVEMYIAQKKIPKWSTRWLSLQILSLACLIISIAAAAGSFAGVVLDLKVYKPFKTSY
;
A
#
# COMPACT_ATOMS: atom_id res chain seq x y z
N MET A 1 48.21 2.72 -76.16
CA MET A 1 48.03 1.26 -76.12
C MET A 1 47.22 0.90 -74.89
N ASN A 2 46.27 -0.01 -75.09
CA ASN A 2 45.11 -0.34 -74.26
C ASN A 2 45.39 -0.77 -72.81
N GLY A 3 44.41 -0.52 -71.93
CA GLY A 3 44.32 -1.22 -70.64
C GLY A 3 43.29 -0.65 -69.65
N ASN A 4 42.00 -0.68 -69.98
CA ASN A 4 40.88 -0.48 -69.05
C ASN A 4 40.86 -1.57 -67.96
N THR A 5 40.65 -1.23 -66.68
CA THR A 5 39.71 -1.99 -65.81
C THR A 5 39.37 -1.30 -64.48
N ALA A 6 38.07 -1.01 -64.33
CA ALA A 6 37.19 -1.24 -63.18
C ALA A 6 37.52 -0.68 -61.78
N THR A 7 36.69 0.31 -61.42
CA THR A 7 36.21 0.71 -60.10
C THR A 7 35.98 -0.42 -59.09
N LYS A 8 36.46 -0.23 -57.85
CA LYS A 8 35.84 -0.81 -56.64
C LYS A 8 35.80 0.23 -55.51
N SER A 9 34.59 0.73 -55.29
CA SER A 9 34.14 1.38 -54.05
C SER A 9 34.23 0.36 -52.90
N GLN A 10 34.96 0.69 -51.83
CA GLN A 10 34.85 -0.01 -50.55
C GLN A 10 33.99 0.84 -49.61
N ALA A 11 32.68 0.55 -49.63
CA ALA A 11 31.78 0.86 -48.54
C ALA A 11 32.13 -0.05 -47.35
N SER A 12 32.59 0.55 -46.25
CA SER A 12 32.73 -0.11 -44.96
C SER A 12 31.33 -0.26 -44.34
N ASN A 13 30.82 -1.49 -44.33
CA ASN A 13 29.61 -1.87 -43.61
C ASN A 13 29.95 -3.01 -42.64
N HIS A 14 29.60 -2.76 -41.36
CA HIS A 14 29.38 -3.69 -40.26
C HIS A 14 30.49 -4.65 -39.78
N SER A 15 30.88 -4.46 -38.53
CA SER A 15 30.55 -5.46 -37.50
C SER A 15 30.23 -4.76 -36.18
N ILE A 16 28.99 -4.92 -35.73
CA ILE A 16 28.60 -4.69 -34.34
C ILE A 16 29.27 -5.83 -33.59
N THR A 17 30.25 -5.51 -32.74
CA THR A 17 30.88 -6.48 -31.86
C THR A 17 29.83 -7.04 -30.91
N ASP A 18 29.52 -8.32 -31.06
CA ASP A 18 28.81 -9.09 -30.05
C ASP A 18 29.56 -8.99 -28.70
N PRO A 19 28.86 -8.80 -27.57
CA PRO A 19 29.49 -8.79 -26.27
C PRO A 19 30.05 -10.19 -25.94
N PRO A 20 31.14 -10.27 -25.16
CA PRO A 20 31.85 -11.51 -24.92
C PRO A 20 30.98 -12.56 -24.19
N PRO A 21 31.23 -13.87 -24.45
CA PRO A 21 30.43 -14.98 -23.94
C PRO A 21 30.73 -15.22 -22.45
N GLY A 22 30.15 -14.38 -21.60
CA GLY A 22 30.26 -14.46 -20.15
C GLY A 22 29.29 -13.53 -19.42
N GLY A 23 28.80 -12.47 -20.09
CA GLY A 23 27.89 -11.49 -19.48
C GLY A 23 26.43 -11.95 -19.31
N SER A 24 25.96 -12.93 -20.10
CA SER A 24 24.51 -13.25 -20.17
C SER A 24 23.94 -13.95 -18.92
N LYS A 25 24.77 -14.44 -17.99
CA LYS A 25 24.26 -15.12 -16.77
C LYS A 25 23.80 -14.16 -15.68
N CYS A 26 24.39 -12.97 -15.61
CA CYS A 26 24.20 -12.02 -14.49
C CYS A 26 23.17 -10.93 -14.78
N PHE A 27 22.83 -10.70 -16.05
CA PHE A 27 21.94 -9.62 -16.47
C PHE A 27 20.67 -10.15 -17.14
N ASP A 28 19.59 -9.37 -17.02
CA ASP A 28 18.35 -9.57 -17.76
C ASP A 28 18.44 -9.01 -19.19
N ASP A 29 17.37 -9.19 -19.97
CA ASP A 29 17.22 -8.72 -21.36
C ASP A 29 17.21 -7.18 -21.52
N ASP A 30 17.08 -6.44 -20.41
CA ASP A 30 17.15 -4.98 -20.33
C ASP A 30 18.53 -4.46 -19.89
N GLY A 31 19.51 -5.35 -19.69
CA GLY A 31 20.86 -5.01 -19.25
C GLY A 31 21.00 -4.70 -17.74
N ARG A 32 19.93 -4.87 -16.95
CA ARG A 32 19.98 -4.75 -15.48
C ARG A 32 20.35 -6.07 -14.83
N LEU A 33 20.81 -6.01 -13.57
CA LEU A 33 21.05 -7.22 -12.77
C LEU A 33 19.83 -8.12 -12.77
N LYS A 34 20.06 -9.43 -12.87
CA LYS A 34 19.01 -10.42 -13.02
C LYS A 34 18.04 -10.39 -11.84
N ARG A 35 16.76 -10.17 -12.14
CA ARG A 35 15.67 -10.24 -11.15
C ARG A 35 15.54 -11.66 -10.59
N THR A 36 15.28 -11.77 -9.30
CA THR A 36 15.23 -13.06 -8.59
C THR A 36 13.87 -13.38 -7.98
N GLY A 37 12.95 -12.42 -7.96
CA GLY A 37 11.63 -12.53 -7.35
C GLY A 37 10.81 -13.66 -7.95
N THR A 38 9.94 -14.24 -7.12
CA THR A 38 9.09 -15.39 -7.43
C THR A 38 7.64 -15.10 -7.09
N VAL A 39 6.73 -16.06 -7.35
CA VAL A 39 5.34 -15.97 -6.90
C VAL A 39 5.29 -15.72 -5.38
N TRP A 40 6.17 -16.35 -4.59
CA TRP A 40 6.15 -16.22 -3.14
C TRP A 40 6.62 -14.86 -2.64
N THR A 41 7.72 -14.33 -3.18
CA THR A 41 8.19 -12.99 -2.79
C THR A 41 7.23 -11.91 -3.29
N GLY A 42 6.70 -12.05 -4.50
CA GLY A 42 5.65 -11.17 -5.02
C GLY A 42 4.41 -11.20 -4.14
N SER A 43 3.93 -12.39 -3.75
CA SER A 43 2.80 -12.51 -2.82
C SER A 43 3.12 -11.91 -1.46
N ALA A 44 4.32 -12.09 -0.92
CA ALA A 44 4.71 -11.49 0.36
C ALA A 44 4.69 -9.96 0.30
N HIS A 45 5.18 -9.35 -0.78
CA HIS A 45 5.10 -7.89 -0.98
C HIS A 45 3.64 -7.41 -1.09
N ILE A 46 2.79 -8.10 -1.85
CA ILE A 46 1.37 -7.74 -1.96
C ILE A 46 0.67 -7.90 -0.61
N ILE A 47 0.86 -9.03 0.08
CA ILE A 47 0.25 -9.28 1.39
C ILE A 47 0.72 -8.24 2.42
N THR A 48 2.00 -7.87 2.39
CA THR A 48 2.53 -6.79 3.23
C THR A 48 1.87 -5.45 2.92
N ALA A 49 1.63 -5.16 1.64
CA ALA A 49 0.99 -3.92 1.25
C ALA A 49 -0.49 -3.88 1.65
N VAL A 50 -1.20 -4.99 1.46
CA VAL A 50 -2.65 -5.08 1.63
C VAL A 50 -3.01 -5.39 3.08
N ILE A 51 -2.51 -6.48 3.68
CA ILE A 51 -2.80 -6.86 5.07
C ILE A 51 -1.96 -5.99 6.03
N GLY A 52 -2.31 -4.70 6.11
CA GLY A 52 -1.74 -3.73 7.04
C GLY A 52 -2.80 -2.94 7.76
N SER A 53 -2.63 -1.62 7.87
CA SER A 53 -3.57 -0.78 8.63
C SER A 53 -5.02 -0.89 8.13
N GLY A 54 -5.24 -1.18 6.85
CA GLY A 54 -6.57 -1.36 6.27
C GLY A 54 -7.41 -2.46 6.92
N VAL A 55 -6.82 -3.58 7.38
CA VAL A 55 -7.61 -4.65 8.04
C VAL A 55 -8.17 -4.22 9.40
N LEU A 56 -7.50 -3.28 10.06
CA LEU A 56 -7.85 -2.81 11.40
C LEU A 56 -9.17 -2.02 11.40
N SER A 57 -9.45 -1.28 10.33
CA SER A 57 -10.69 -0.50 10.18
C SER A 57 -11.87 -1.31 9.65
N LEU A 58 -11.66 -2.54 9.17
CA LEU A 58 -12.73 -3.32 8.54
C LEU A 58 -13.87 -3.70 9.48
N ALA A 59 -13.59 -3.89 10.77
CA ALA A 59 -14.64 -4.15 11.75
C ALA A 59 -15.57 -2.93 11.88
N TRP A 60 -15.00 -1.73 11.94
CA TRP A 60 -15.75 -0.48 11.95
C TRP A 60 -16.50 -0.26 10.64
N ALA A 61 -15.84 -0.46 9.48
CA ALA A 61 -16.46 -0.29 8.17
C ALA A 61 -17.64 -1.25 7.96
N THR A 62 -17.48 -2.52 8.37
CA THR A 62 -18.55 -3.51 8.37
C THR A 62 -19.70 -3.09 9.29
N ALA A 63 -19.39 -2.50 10.45
CA ALA A 63 -20.43 -1.97 11.33
C ALA A 63 -21.19 -0.77 10.75
N GLN A 64 -20.54 0.09 9.94
CA GLN A 64 -21.24 1.20 9.28
C GLN A 64 -22.15 0.74 8.14
N LEU A 65 -21.84 -0.40 7.51
CA LEU A 65 -22.56 -0.93 6.34
C LEU A 65 -23.58 -2.03 6.71
N GLY A 66 -23.32 -2.80 7.76
CA GLY A 66 -24.16 -3.89 8.23
C GLY A 66 -23.85 -5.25 7.62
N TRP A 67 -24.59 -6.27 8.08
CA TRP A 67 -24.41 -7.66 7.69
C TRP A 67 -24.67 -7.95 6.20
N ILE A 68 -25.41 -7.09 5.51
CA ILE A 68 -25.67 -7.24 4.08
C ILE A 68 -24.60 -6.50 3.28
N ALA A 69 -24.56 -5.17 3.40
CA ALA A 69 -23.71 -4.35 2.54
C ALA A 69 -22.22 -4.50 2.86
N GLY A 70 -21.83 -4.68 4.13
CA GLY A 70 -20.41 -4.82 4.52
C GLY A 70 -19.72 -5.99 3.81
N PRO A 71 -20.17 -7.24 4.02
CA PRO A 71 -19.65 -8.42 3.32
C PRO A 71 -19.71 -8.32 1.79
N ALA A 72 -20.83 -7.83 1.24
CA ALA A 72 -21.01 -7.70 -0.21
C ALA A 72 -20.00 -6.72 -0.82
N VAL A 73 -19.77 -5.58 -0.16
CA VAL A 73 -18.80 -4.57 -0.58
C VAL A 73 -17.37 -5.11 -0.47
N LEU A 74 -17.02 -5.82 0.60
CA LEU A 74 -15.70 -6.47 0.74
C LEU A 74 -15.41 -7.43 -0.44
N PHE A 75 -16.36 -8.27 -0.81
CA PHE A 75 -16.23 -9.17 -1.97
C PHE A 75 -16.13 -8.41 -3.29
N MET A 76 -16.94 -7.36 -3.47
CA MET A 76 -16.91 -6.52 -4.66
C MET A 76 -15.53 -5.86 -4.84
N PHE A 77 -15.00 -5.21 -3.80
CA PHE A 77 -13.68 -4.58 -3.85
C PHE A 77 -12.56 -5.59 -4.11
N SER A 78 -12.63 -6.78 -3.49
CA SER A 78 -11.72 -7.90 -3.78
C SER A 78 -11.74 -8.26 -5.27
N PHE A 79 -12.93 -8.47 -5.85
CA PHE A 79 -13.07 -8.86 -7.25
C PHE A 79 -12.54 -7.78 -8.20
N VAL A 80 -12.96 -6.53 -7.99
CA VAL A 80 -12.53 -5.39 -8.83
C VAL A 80 -11.02 -5.22 -8.75
N THR A 81 -10.44 -5.28 -7.56
CA THR A 81 -9.00 -5.13 -7.34
C THR A 81 -8.21 -6.26 -8.00
N TYR A 82 -8.65 -7.52 -7.84
CA TYR A 82 -8.03 -8.66 -8.53
C TYR A 82 -8.07 -8.48 -10.05
N TYR A 83 -9.25 -8.16 -10.59
CA TYR A 83 -9.45 -8.04 -12.02
C TYR A 83 -8.57 -6.94 -12.63
N THR A 84 -8.63 -5.73 -12.05
CA THR A 84 -7.87 -4.57 -12.53
C THR A 84 -6.36 -4.71 -12.32
N SER A 85 -5.93 -5.33 -11.23
CA SER A 85 -4.52 -5.66 -10.99
C SER A 85 -3.99 -6.68 -12.01
N ALA A 86 -4.82 -7.63 -12.46
CA ALA A 86 -4.46 -8.54 -13.54
C ALA A 86 -4.34 -7.83 -14.89
N LEU A 87 -5.14 -6.77 -15.14
CA LEU A 87 -4.98 -5.91 -16.32
C LEU A 87 -3.68 -5.11 -16.23
N LEU A 88 -3.40 -4.50 -15.06
CA LEU A 88 -2.18 -3.74 -14.81
C LEU A 88 -0.94 -4.60 -15.00
N ALA A 89 -0.94 -5.83 -14.47
CA ALA A 89 0.17 -6.76 -14.61
C ALA A 89 0.47 -7.14 -16.06
N ALA A 90 -0.53 -7.04 -16.97
CA ALA A 90 -0.33 -7.25 -18.40
C ALA A 90 0.34 -6.05 -19.09
N CYS A 91 0.28 -4.86 -18.48
CA CYS A 91 0.82 -3.61 -18.99
C CYS A 91 2.30 -3.37 -18.63
N TYR A 92 2.92 -4.30 -17.88
CA TYR A 92 4.32 -4.18 -17.45
C TYR A 92 5.32 -4.09 -18.62
N ARG A 93 5.14 -4.91 -19.67
CA ARG A 93 5.93 -4.80 -20.91
C ARG A 93 5.15 -4.05 -21.98
N SER A 94 5.79 -3.07 -22.62
CA SER A 94 5.20 -2.29 -23.72
C SER A 94 5.43 -2.97 -25.07
N GLY A 95 4.38 -3.05 -25.89
CA GLY A 95 4.40 -3.78 -27.15
C GLY A 95 4.23 -5.27 -26.93
N ASP A 96 5.27 -6.06 -27.19
CA ASP A 96 5.22 -7.51 -27.01
C ASP A 96 5.15 -7.90 -25.50
N PRO A 97 4.24 -8.79 -25.08
CA PRO A 97 4.09 -9.17 -23.67
C PRO A 97 5.28 -9.94 -23.05
N VAL A 98 6.21 -10.44 -23.87
CA VAL A 98 7.34 -11.28 -23.44
C VAL A 98 8.68 -10.58 -23.69
N THR A 99 8.86 -9.98 -24.87
CA THR A 99 10.13 -9.35 -25.28
C THR A 99 10.05 -7.82 -25.32
N GLY A 100 8.87 -7.24 -25.09
CA GLY A 100 8.68 -5.80 -25.10
C GLY A 100 9.43 -5.08 -23.98
N LYS A 101 9.66 -3.78 -24.15
CA LYS A 101 10.37 -2.95 -23.18
C LYS A 101 9.68 -3.01 -21.81
N ARG A 102 10.44 -3.28 -20.75
CA ARG A 102 9.95 -3.26 -19.37
C ARG A 102 9.66 -1.83 -18.89
N ASN A 103 8.55 -1.68 -18.18
CA ASN A 103 8.21 -0.48 -17.42
C ASN A 103 8.52 -0.74 -15.95
N TYR A 104 9.53 -0.05 -15.41
CA TYR A 104 10.04 -0.31 -14.06
C TYR A 104 9.15 0.25 -12.97
N THR A 105 8.36 1.26 -13.30
CA THR A 105 7.45 1.94 -12.37
C THR A 105 6.05 2.04 -12.97
N TYR A 106 5.05 2.21 -12.10
CA TYR A 106 3.68 2.49 -12.52
C TYR A 106 3.62 3.68 -13.50
N MET A 107 4.41 4.71 -13.21
CA MET A 107 4.52 5.91 -14.03
C MET A 107 5.11 5.65 -15.41
N ASP A 108 6.12 4.79 -15.52
CA ASP A 108 6.67 4.37 -16.81
C ASP A 108 5.60 3.63 -17.64
N ALA A 109 4.79 2.78 -16.99
CA ALA A 109 3.71 2.07 -17.68
C ALA A 109 2.64 3.03 -18.21
N VAL A 110 2.26 4.05 -17.43
CA VAL A 110 1.32 5.10 -17.89
C VAL A 110 1.94 5.93 -19.02
N GLN A 111 3.23 6.28 -18.92
CA GLN A 111 3.94 7.03 -19.96
C GLN A 111 4.01 6.26 -21.27
N SER A 112 4.29 4.95 -21.22
CA SER A 112 4.44 4.12 -22.41
C SER A 112 3.10 3.77 -23.08
N ASN A 113 2.00 3.69 -22.32
CA ASN A 113 0.69 3.30 -22.86
C ASN A 113 -0.25 4.47 -23.16
N LEU A 114 -0.21 5.55 -22.36
CA LEU A 114 -1.17 6.65 -22.42
C LEU A 114 -0.52 8.00 -22.72
N GLY A 115 0.67 8.25 -22.15
CA GLY A 115 1.46 9.47 -22.39
C GLY A 115 0.76 10.78 -21.98
N GLY A 116 1.39 11.91 -22.34
CA GLY A 116 0.81 13.24 -22.21
C GLY A 116 0.42 13.67 -20.79
N VAL A 117 -0.69 14.41 -20.67
CA VAL A 117 -1.18 14.96 -19.40
C VAL A 117 -1.56 13.88 -18.39
N LYS A 118 -1.99 12.70 -18.87
CA LYS A 118 -2.37 11.56 -18.03
C LYS A 118 -1.23 11.10 -17.11
N VAL A 119 0.02 11.23 -17.55
CA VAL A 119 1.21 10.92 -16.75
C VAL A 119 1.33 11.89 -15.57
N LYS A 120 1.23 13.21 -15.82
CA LYS A 120 1.32 14.22 -14.76
C LYS A 120 0.22 14.04 -13.70
N VAL A 121 -1.01 13.77 -14.15
CA VAL A 121 -2.16 13.53 -13.27
C VAL A 121 -1.96 12.24 -12.47
N CYS A 122 -1.55 11.15 -13.10
CA CYS A 122 -1.25 9.89 -12.42
C CYS A 122 -0.18 10.07 -11.34
N GLY A 123 0.94 10.73 -11.68
CA GLY A 123 2.04 10.94 -10.76
C GLY A 123 1.62 11.77 -9.56
N LEU A 124 0.90 12.87 -9.78
CA LEU A 124 0.36 13.69 -8.69
C LEU A 124 -0.49 12.86 -7.73
N ILE A 125 -1.44 12.08 -8.26
CA ILE A 125 -2.34 11.28 -7.43
C ILE A 125 -1.57 10.16 -6.72
N GLN A 126 -0.70 9.42 -7.43
CA GLN A 126 0.09 8.32 -6.89
C GLN A 126 0.99 8.78 -5.75
N TYR A 127 1.79 9.82 -5.97
CA TYR A 127 2.75 10.31 -4.99
C TYR A 127 2.09 10.97 -3.78
N LEU A 128 0.97 11.68 -3.96
CA LEU A 128 0.17 12.17 -2.83
C LEU A 128 -0.45 11.02 -2.02
N ASN A 129 -0.89 9.96 -2.69
CA ASN A 129 -1.43 8.78 -2.01
C ASN A 129 -0.34 8.06 -1.20
N LEU A 130 0.85 7.86 -1.78
CA LEU A 130 2.03 7.30 -1.09
C LEU A 130 2.43 8.12 0.14
N PHE A 131 2.45 9.45 0.01
CA PHE A 131 2.70 10.36 1.13
C PHE A 131 1.65 10.19 2.24
N GLY A 132 0.37 10.10 1.87
CA GLY A 132 -0.69 9.92 2.85
C GLY A 132 -0.68 8.54 3.53
N VAL A 133 -0.28 7.48 2.82
CA VAL A 133 -0.09 6.15 3.43
C VAL A 133 0.95 6.22 4.55
N ALA A 134 2.06 6.94 4.35
CA ALA A 134 3.07 7.16 5.39
C ALA A 134 2.49 7.85 6.65
N VAL A 135 1.62 8.85 6.46
CA VAL A 135 0.88 9.52 7.55
C VAL A 135 -0.03 8.53 8.27
N GLY A 136 -0.82 7.75 7.52
CA GLY A 136 -1.76 6.76 8.07
C GLY A 136 -1.06 5.65 8.87
N TYR A 137 0.09 5.16 8.39
CA TYR A 137 0.88 4.15 9.10
C TYR A 137 1.49 4.69 10.39
N THR A 138 1.98 5.92 10.39
CA THR A 138 2.49 6.57 11.61
C THR A 138 1.39 6.70 12.67
N ILE A 139 0.16 7.07 12.27
CA ILE A 139 -0.99 7.11 13.17
C ILE A 139 -1.31 5.70 13.70
N ALA A 140 -1.45 4.71 12.81
CA ALA A 140 -1.80 3.34 13.18
C ALA A 140 -0.79 2.70 14.14
N ALA A 141 0.52 2.85 13.87
CA ALA A 141 1.58 2.33 14.73
C ALA A 141 1.53 2.98 16.12
N SER A 142 1.31 4.29 16.18
CA SER A 142 1.17 5.00 17.47
C SER A 142 -0.01 4.50 18.30
N ILE A 143 -1.16 4.21 17.66
CA ILE A 143 -2.35 3.67 18.34
C ILE A 143 -2.03 2.30 18.95
N SER A 144 -1.33 1.43 18.22
CA SER A 144 -0.94 0.12 18.74
C SER A 144 0.06 0.20 19.89
N MET A 145 1.05 1.10 19.82
CA MET A 145 2.00 1.28 20.93
C MET A 145 1.34 1.88 22.18
N MET A 146 0.42 2.83 22.00
CA MET A 146 -0.40 3.34 23.10
C MET A 146 -1.26 2.24 23.73
N ALA A 147 -1.83 1.34 22.92
CA ALA A 147 -2.63 0.22 23.43
C ALA A 147 -1.80 -0.68 24.36
N ILE A 148 -0.55 -0.99 24.01
CA ILE A 148 0.38 -1.75 24.87
C ILE A 148 0.64 -1.00 26.18
N LYS A 149 0.98 0.29 26.11
CA LYS A 149 1.28 1.06 27.33
C LYS A 149 0.06 1.16 28.24
N ARG A 150 -1.12 1.39 27.66
CA ARG A 150 -2.38 1.51 28.38
C ARG A 150 -2.77 0.17 29.03
N SER A 151 -2.65 -0.93 28.29
CA SER A 151 -2.85 -2.29 28.78
C SER A 151 -1.97 -2.57 30.02
N ASN A 152 -0.66 -2.36 29.91
CA ASN A 152 0.28 -2.60 31.02
C ASN A 152 -0.01 -1.72 32.24
N CYS A 153 -0.25 -0.43 32.04
CA CYS A 153 -0.59 0.50 33.13
C CYS A 153 -1.89 0.09 33.85
N PHE A 154 -2.91 -0.34 33.11
CA PHE A 154 -4.18 -0.74 33.69
C PHE A 154 -4.02 -1.99 34.58
N HIS A 155 -3.23 -2.96 34.14
CA HIS A 155 -2.96 -4.18 34.92
C HIS A 155 -2.04 -3.92 36.13
N GLU A 156 -0.97 -3.12 35.97
CA GLU A 156 -0.09 -2.72 37.08
C GLU A 156 -0.86 -1.96 38.18
N SER A 157 -1.80 -1.10 37.79
CA SER A 157 -2.64 -0.33 38.73
C SER A 157 -3.80 -1.15 39.33
N GLY A 158 -3.97 -2.41 38.94
CA GLY A 158 -5.13 -3.23 39.34
C GLY A 158 -6.47 -2.63 38.91
N GLY A 159 -6.50 -1.93 37.77
CA GLY A 159 -7.68 -1.26 37.23
C GLY A 159 -8.03 0.08 37.89
N LYS A 160 -7.18 0.61 38.77
CA LYS A 160 -7.47 1.84 39.55
C LYS A 160 -7.14 3.14 38.81
N SER A 161 -6.30 3.10 37.78
CA SER A 161 -5.88 4.28 37.02
C SER A 161 -6.54 4.33 35.64
N PRO A 162 -7.03 5.50 35.18
CA PRO A 162 -7.56 5.66 33.83
C PRO A 162 -6.47 5.57 32.75
N CYS A 163 -5.19 5.59 33.12
CA CYS A 163 -4.03 5.36 32.24
C CYS A 163 -4.08 6.15 30.92
N LYS A 164 -4.28 7.47 31.00
CA LYS A 164 -4.27 8.34 29.82
C LYS A 164 -2.89 8.35 29.18
N VAL A 165 -2.81 8.05 27.88
CA VAL A 165 -1.55 8.01 27.14
C VAL A 165 -1.58 9.04 26.01
N SER A 166 -0.54 9.87 25.89
CA SER A 166 -0.41 10.81 24.77
C SER A 166 0.13 10.11 23.53
N SER A 167 -0.41 10.44 22.35
CA SER A 167 0.02 9.83 21.07
C SER A 167 1.35 10.37 20.52
N ASN A 168 1.68 11.63 20.82
CA ASN A 168 2.81 12.32 20.20
C ASN A 168 4.16 11.60 20.40
N PRO A 169 4.53 11.14 21.61
CA PRO A 169 5.80 10.44 21.81
C PRO A 169 5.91 9.16 20.95
N TYR A 170 4.79 8.45 20.76
CA TYR A 170 4.76 7.21 19.98
C TYR A 170 4.82 7.47 18.48
N MET A 171 4.21 8.55 17.98
CA MET A 171 4.37 8.98 16.59
C MET A 171 5.83 9.38 16.31
N ILE A 172 6.45 10.14 17.22
CA ILE A 172 7.87 10.52 17.11
C ILE A 172 8.77 9.27 17.14
N MET A 173 8.50 8.33 18.05
CA MET A 173 9.27 7.09 18.14
C MET A 173 9.18 6.26 16.86
N PHE A 174 7.98 6.13 16.27
CA PHE A 174 7.81 5.48 14.97
C PHE A 174 8.57 6.24 13.87
N GLY A 175 8.43 7.56 13.80
CA GLY A 175 9.17 8.40 12.85
C GLY A 175 10.69 8.25 12.97
N VAL A 176 11.24 8.15 14.18
CA VAL A 176 12.68 7.89 14.38
C VAL A 176 13.08 6.53 13.83
N ALA A 177 12.28 5.48 14.04
CA ALA A 177 12.53 4.17 13.43
C ALA A 177 12.49 4.26 11.90
N GLU A 178 11.49 4.94 11.33
CA GLU A 178 11.36 5.10 9.88
C GLU A 178 12.50 5.93 9.28
N ILE A 179 13.06 6.94 9.98
CA ILE A 179 14.26 7.64 9.52
C ILE A 179 15.40 6.66 9.28
N ILE A 180 15.58 5.66 10.15
CA ILE A 180 16.65 4.65 10.04
C ILE A 180 16.35 3.69 8.88
N PHE A 181 15.16 3.07 8.86
CA PHE A 181 14.80 2.08 7.85
C PHE A 181 14.67 2.69 6.45
N SER A 182 14.23 3.95 6.35
CA SER A 182 14.16 4.68 5.09
C SER A 182 15.52 4.97 4.48
N GLN A 183 16.65 4.68 5.12
CA GLN A 183 17.96 4.78 4.46
C GLN A 183 18.30 3.57 3.59
N ILE A 184 17.52 2.48 3.65
CA ILE A 184 17.69 1.32 2.78
C ILE A 184 17.40 1.74 1.33
N LYS A 185 18.34 1.49 0.42
CA LYS A 185 18.34 2.10 -0.92
C LYS A 185 17.28 1.52 -1.85
N ASP A 186 17.19 0.19 -1.91
CA ASP A 186 16.50 -0.49 -3.01
C ASP A 186 15.36 -1.42 -2.51
N PHE A 187 14.31 -1.54 -3.33
CA PHE A 187 13.12 -2.36 -3.03
C PHE A 187 13.46 -3.86 -2.94
N ASP A 188 14.46 -4.32 -3.70
CA ASP A 188 14.95 -5.69 -3.63
C ASP A 188 15.70 -5.98 -2.32
N GLN A 189 16.25 -4.97 -1.64
CA GLN A 189 16.94 -5.14 -0.35
C GLN A 189 15.98 -5.24 0.83
N ILE A 190 14.72 -4.80 0.68
CA ILE A 190 13.68 -4.87 1.73
C ILE A 190 12.84 -6.14 1.66
N TRP A 191 13.20 -7.13 0.82
CA TRP A 191 12.45 -8.39 0.67
C TRP A 191 12.28 -9.13 2.00
N TRP A 192 13.34 -9.19 2.83
CA TRP A 192 13.30 -9.84 4.14
C TRP A 192 12.38 -9.09 5.10
N LEU A 193 12.40 -7.75 5.04
CA LEU A 193 11.55 -6.89 5.86
C LEU A 193 10.07 -7.07 5.47
N SER A 194 9.80 -7.25 4.18
CA SER A 194 8.46 -7.59 3.68
C SER A 194 8.00 -8.98 4.16
N ILE A 195 8.89 -9.99 4.18
CA ILE A 195 8.53 -11.30 4.74
C ILE A 195 8.18 -11.19 6.23
N VAL A 196 9.00 -10.49 7.01
CA VAL A 196 8.72 -10.26 8.44
C VAL A 196 7.38 -9.55 8.60
N ALA A 197 7.13 -8.49 7.83
CA ALA A 197 5.88 -7.75 7.89
C ALA A 197 4.66 -8.60 7.49
N ALA A 198 4.79 -9.45 6.47
CA ALA A 198 3.73 -10.39 6.09
C ALA A 198 3.45 -11.42 7.20
N VAL A 199 4.48 -11.97 7.86
CA VAL A 199 4.29 -12.88 9.00
C VAL A 199 3.58 -12.17 10.14
N MET A 200 4.03 -10.97 10.50
CA MET A 200 3.41 -10.17 11.55
C MET A 200 1.95 -9.83 11.23
N SER A 201 1.60 -9.63 9.96
CA SER A 201 0.20 -9.36 9.59
C SER A 201 -0.72 -10.54 9.77
N PHE A 202 -0.26 -11.75 9.46
CA PHE A 202 -0.97 -12.97 9.82
C PHE A 202 -1.08 -13.13 11.33
N THR A 203 -0.01 -12.81 12.09
CA THR A 203 -0.02 -12.91 13.56
C THR A 203 -1.12 -12.04 14.17
N TYR A 204 -1.11 -10.73 13.92
CA TYR A 204 -2.09 -9.86 14.57
C TYR A 204 -3.52 -10.09 14.05
N SER A 205 -3.69 -10.44 12.77
CA SER A 205 -5.02 -10.74 12.20
C SER A 205 -5.61 -12.02 12.79
N THR A 206 -4.79 -13.05 12.97
CA THR A 206 -5.21 -14.32 13.60
C THR A 206 -5.58 -14.11 15.06
N VAL A 207 -4.78 -13.33 15.81
CA VAL A 207 -5.11 -13.00 17.20
C VAL A 207 -6.40 -12.18 17.27
N GLY A 208 -6.56 -11.13 16.45
CA GLY A 208 -7.78 -10.33 16.40
C GLY A 208 -9.02 -11.16 16.07
N LEU A 209 -8.90 -12.10 15.12
CA LEU A 209 -9.96 -13.06 14.80
C LEU A 209 -10.29 -13.97 15.98
N ALA A 210 -9.28 -14.58 16.61
CA ALA A 210 -9.46 -15.46 17.76
C ALA A 210 -10.14 -14.74 18.93
N LEU A 211 -9.73 -13.51 19.22
CA LEU A 211 -10.35 -12.65 20.23
C LEU A 211 -11.81 -12.31 19.88
N GLY A 212 -12.08 -12.02 18.61
CA GLY A 212 -13.45 -11.80 18.12
C GLY A 212 -14.35 -13.03 18.31
N ILE A 213 -13.86 -14.21 17.93
CA ILE A 213 -14.56 -15.49 18.13
C ILE A 213 -14.80 -15.74 19.62
N ALA A 214 -13.76 -15.59 20.44
CA ALA A 214 -13.87 -15.77 21.89
C ALA A 214 -14.91 -14.82 22.49
N LYS A 215 -14.99 -13.56 22.01
CA LYS A 215 -15.97 -12.59 22.50
C LYS A 215 -17.40 -12.94 22.12
N VAL A 216 -17.62 -13.43 20.90
CA VAL A 216 -18.93 -13.92 20.48
C VAL A 216 -19.34 -15.16 21.27
N ALA A 217 -18.41 -16.08 21.51
CA ALA A 217 -18.65 -17.27 22.32
C ALA A 217 -18.97 -16.91 23.79
N GLU A 218 -18.23 -15.99 24.40
CA GLU A 218 -18.44 -15.49 25.77
C GLU A 218 -19.82 -14.85 25.92
N THR A 219 -20.23 -14.03 24.95
CA THR A 219 -21.51 -13.30 25.01
C THR A 219 -22.71 -14.14 24.55
N GLY A 220 -22.47 -15.26 23.86
CA GLY A 220 -23.50 -16.10 23.26
C GLY A 220 -24.34 -15.40 22.19
N LYS A 221 -23.90 -14.24 21.67
CA LYS A 221 -24.68 -13.38 20.78
C LYS A 221 -23.83 -12.87 19.63
N VAL A 222 -24.38 -12.99 18.42
CA VAL A 222 -23.87 -12.28 17.24
C VAL A 222 -24.51 -10.90 17.22
N ARG A 223 -23.72 -9.85 17.43
CA ARG A 223 -24.18 -8.46 17.43
C ARG A 223 -24.29 -7.89 16.01
N GLY A 224 -24.77 -6.66 15.94
CA GLY A 224 -24.91 -5.90 14.70
C GLY A 224 -26.30 -6.00 14.08
N SER A 225 -26.64 -5.01 13.26
CA SER A 225 -27.85 -4.96 12.46
C SER A 225 -27.59 -5.31 10.99
N LEU A 226 -28.67 -5.59 10.24
CA LEU A 226 -28.62 -5.85 8.79
C LEU A 226 -28.15 -4.63 7.98
N THR A 227 -28.45 -3.41 8.44
CA THR A 227 -28.25 -2.15 7.69
C THR A 227 -27.22 -1.22 8.34
N GLY A 228 -26.35 -1.80 9.17
CA GLY A 228 -25.25 -1.11 9.84
C GLY A 228 -25.70 -0.33 11.07
N ILE A 229 -24.88 0.64 11.46
CA ILE A 229 -25.08 1.43 12.69
C ILE A 229 -26.51 1.94 12.85
N SER A 230 -27.07 1.79 14.05
CA SER A 230 -28.47 2.12 14.32
C SER A 230 -28.70 3.64 14.36
N ILE A 231 -29.84 4.06 13.82
CA ILE A 231 -30.31 5.45 13.97
C ILE A 231 -30.70 5.63 15.45
N GLY A 232 -30.10 6.61 16.13
CA GLY A 232 -30.19 6.78 17.59
C GLY A 232 -28.81 6.75 18.25
N THR A 233 -27.92 5.87 17.78
CA THR A 233 -26.47 5.93 18.11
C THR A 233 -25.81 7.11 17.39
N VAL A 234 -26.26 7.35 16.15
CA VAL A 234 -25.86 8.49 15.31
C VAL A 234 -27.09 9.11 14.67
N THR A 235 -26.96 10.36 14.19
CA THR A 235 -28.00 10.99 13.37
C THR A 235 -28.09 10.32 12.00
N GLN A 236 -29.22 10.48 11.31
CA GLN A 236 -29.42 9.93 9.97
C GLN A 236 -28.35 10.42 8.98
N THR A 237 -28.00 11.71 9.04
CA THR A 237 -26.94 12.32 8.24
C THR A 237 -25.58 11.72 8.55
N GLN A 238 -25.25 11.53 9.83
CA GLN A 238 -23.99 10.88 10.24
C GLN A 238 -23.92 9.43 9.78
N LYS A 239 -25.05 8.69 9.79
CA LYS A 239 -25.11 7.33 9.25
C LYS A 239 -24.70 7.32 7.78
N ILE A 240 -25.24 8.22 6.95
CA ILE A 240 -24.89 8.31 5.52
C ILE A 240 -23.40 8.61 5.34
N TRP A 241 -22.87 9.62 6.04
CA TRP A 241 -21.45 9.99 5.93
C TRP A 241 -20.52 8.86 6.36
N ARG A 242 -20.84 8.17 7.45
CA ARG A 242 -20.06 7.03 7.94
C ARG A 242 -20.14 5.83 7.00
N SER A 243 -21.31 5.54 6.41
CA SER A 243 -21.44 4.48 5.40
C SER A 243 -20.60 4.79 4.16
N PHE A 244 -20.57 6.05 3.72
CA PHE A 244 -19.71 6.48 2.61
C PHE A 244 -18.23 6.40 2.95
N GLN A 245 -17.82 6.89 4.12
CA GLN A 245 -16.45 6.76 4.61
C GLN A 245 -16.00 5.29 4.67
N ALA A 246 -16.87 4.39 5.14
CA ALA A 246 -16.59 2.95 5.18
C ALA A 246 -16.29 2.36 3.79
N LEU A 247 -16.85 2.90 2.70
CA LEU A 247 -16.46 2.52 1.33
C LEU A 247 -15.01 2.92 1.05
N GLY A 248 -14.58 4.09 1.52
CA GLY A 248 -13.20 4.56 1.44
C GLY A 248 -12.24 3.68 2.24
N ASP A 249 -12.61 3.32 3.47
CA ASP A 249 -11.79 2.44 4.33
C ASP A 249 -11.60 1.05 3.68
N ILE A 250 -12.66 0.47 3.13
CA ILE A 250 -12.58 -0.81 2.40
C ILE A 250 -11.75 -0.65 1.12
N ALA A 251 -11.93 0.45 0.39
CA ALA A 251 -11.16 0.76 -0.81
C ALA A 251 -9.66 0.85 -0.52
N PHE A 252 -9.30 1.52 0.59
CA PHE A 252 -7.93 1.63 1.07
C PHE A 252 -7.36 0.27 1.45
N ALA A 253 -8.14 -0.58 2.12
CA ALA A 253 -7.68 -1.91 2.51
C ALA A 253 -7.25 -2.77 1.31
N TYR A 254 -7.87 -2.62 0.14
CA TYR A 254 -7.45 -3.34 -1.07
C TYR A 254 -6.42 -2.57 -1.94
N SER A 255 -5.90 -1.44 -1.47
CA SER A 255 -5.11 -0.51 -2.30
C SER A 255 -3.62 -0.87 -2.35
N TYR A 256 -3.22 -1.76 -3.26
CA TYR A 256 -1.80 -2.04 -3.56
C TYR A 256 -1.42 -1.84 -5.03
N SER A 257 -2.40 -1.59 -5.91
CA SER A 257 -2.17 -1.48 -7.36
C SER A 257 -1.20 -0.35 -7.71
N LEU A 258 -1.11 0.68 -6.86
CA LEU A 258 -0.23 1.83 -7.00
C LEU A 258 1.27 1.52 -6.80
N ILE A 259 1.62 0.32 -6.31
CA ILE A 259 3.01 -0.18 -6.23
C ILE A 259 3.19 -1.52 -6.96
N LEU A 260 2.17 -1.96 -7.70
CA LEU A 260 2.13 -3.30 -8.30
C LEU A 260 3.23 -3.49 -9.35
N ILE A 261 3.48 -2.46 -10.16
CA ILE A 261 4.48 -2.53 -11.23
C ILE A 261 5.89 -2.59 -10.63
N GLU A 262 6.14 -1.86 -9.56
CA GLU A 262 7.40 -1.87 -8.81
C GLU A 262 7.65 -3.25 -8.17
N ILE A 263 6.60 -3.87 -7.60
CA ILE A 263 6.67 -5.27 -7.12
C ILE A 263 6.95 -6.22 -8.29
N GLN A 264 6.25 -6.05 -9.41
CA GLN A 264 6.42 -6.88 -10.60
C GLN A 264 7.82 -6.72 -11.20
N ASP A 265 8.45 -5.56 -11.06
CA ASP A 265 9.83 -5.31 -11.49
C ASP A 265 10.86 -6.09 -10.67
N THR A 266 10.48 -6.73 -9.56
CA THR A 266 11.40 -7.62 -8.82
C THR A 266 11.39 -9.06 -9.35
N ILE A 267 10.40 -9.42 -10.18
CA ILE A 267 10.11 -10.80 -10.57
C ILE A 267 11.03 -11.28 -11.68
N LYS A 268 11.57 -12.49 -11.52
CA LYS A 268 12.40 -13.16 -12.53
C LYS A 268 11.59 -13.60 -13.76
N SER A 269 12.27 -13.67 -14.91
CA SER A 269 11.76 -14.27 -16.14
C SER A 269 12.81 -15.24 -16.72
N PRO A 270 12.43 -16.42 -17.26
CA PRO A 270 11.09 -16.99 -17.41
C PRO A 270 10.51 -17.67 -16.14
N PRO A 271 9.18 -17.91 -16.05
CA PRO A 271 8.12 -17.50 -16.97
C PRO A 271 7.89 -15.98 -16.94
N SER A 272 7.08 -15.44 -17.87
CA SER A 272 6.88 -13.98 -17.95
C SER A 272 6.43 -13.37 -16.64
N GLU A 273 6.92 -12.17 -16.36
CA GLU A 273 6.70 -11.44 -15.12
C GLU A 273 5.20 -11.25 -14.88
N SER A 274 4.45 -10.96 -15.95
CA SER A 274 2.98 -10.84 -15.93
C SER A 274 2.28 -12.11 -15.48
N LYS A 275 2.74 -13.29 -15.93
CA LYS A 275 2.13 -14.57 -15.55
C LYS A 275 2.36 -14.88 -14.08
N THR A 276 3.59 -14.68 -13.62
CA THR A 276 3.97 -14.83 -12.21
C THR A 276 3.21 -13.84 -11.33
N MET A 277 3.13 -12.58 -11.74
CA MET A 277 2.45 -11.51 -11.01
C MET A 277 0.94 -11.77 -10.89
N LYS A 278 0.27 -12.21 -11.96
CA LYS A 278 -1.16 -12.59 -11.90
C LYS A 278 -1.43 -13.71 -10.91
N LYS A 279 -0.53 -14.70 -10.83
CA LYS A 279 -0.63 -15.78 -9.84
C LYS A 279 -0.41 -15.26 -8.41
N ALA A 280 0.58 -14.39 -8.22
CA ALA A 280 0.84 -13.75 -6.93
C ALA A 280 -0.36 -12.89 -6.47
N THR A 281 -0.91 -12.08 -7.37
CA THR A 281 -2.13 -11.28 -7.16
C THR A 281 -3.33 -12.15 -6.80
N LEU A 282 -3.57 -13.27 -7.52
CA LEU A 282 -4.67 -14.18 -7.19
C LEU A 282 -4.54 -14.72 -5.76
N ILE A 283 -3.37 -15.29 -5.43
CA ILE A 283 -3.12 -15.87 -4.11
C ILE A 283 -3.30 -14.80 -3.03
N SER A 284 -2.68 -13.63 -3.22
CA SER A 284 -2.64 -12.58 -2.21
C SER A 284 -4.01 -11.96 -1.98
N VAL A 285 -4.76 -11.65 -3.05
CA VAL A 285 -6.13 -11.12 -2.90
C VAL A 285 -7.04 -12.16 -2.27
N THR A 286 -7.00 -13.43 -2.69
CA THR A 286 -7.82 -14.48 -2.06
C THR A 286 -7.53 -14.62 -0.56
N VAL A 287 -6.27 -14.74 -0.18
CA VAL A 287 -5.87 -14.86 1.23
C VAL A 287 -6.31 -13.63 2.02
N THR A 288 -6.05 -12.43 1.48
CA THR A 288 -6.43 -11.18 2.13
C THR A 288 -7.93 -11.07 2.33
N THR A 289 -8.73 -11.36 1.30
CA THR A 289 -10.20 -11.30 1.37
C THR A 289 -10.75 -12.25 2.43
N ILE A 290 -10.17 -13.45 2.58
CA ILE A 290 -10.56 -14.37 3.65
C ILE A 290 -10.30 -13.73 5.02
N PHE A 291 -9.08 -13.22 5.26
CA PHE A 291 -8.75 -12.57 6.53
C PHE A 291 -9.59 -11.33 6.80
N TYR A 292 -9.88 -10.54 5.77
CA TYR A 292 -10.68 -9.32 5.84
C TYR A 292 -12.12 -9.59 6.19
N MET A 293 -12.73 -10.58 5.54
CA MET A 293 -14.06 -11.05 5.86
C MET A 293 -14.10 -11.60 7.28
N LEU A 294 -13.13 -12.44 7.66
CA LEU A 294 -13.08 -13.00 9.01
C LEU A 294 -12.92 -11.91 10.07
N CYS A 295 -11.93 -11.04 9.96
CA CYS A 295 -11.66 -9.99 10.97
C CYS A 295 -12.77 -8.92 10.99
N GLY A 296 -13.23 -8.46 9.82
CA GLY A 296 -14.27 -7.45 9.70
C GLY A 296 -15.62 -7.94 10.22
N CYS A 297 -16.07 -9.11 9.76
CA CYS A 297 -17.33 -9.71 10.21
C CYS A 297 -17.28 -10.15 11.68
N MET A 298 -16.19 -10.77 12.14
CA MET A 298 -16.09 -11.17 13.54
C MET A 298 -15.94 -9.99 14.49
N GLY A 299 -15.23 -8.94 14.09
CA GLY A 299 -15.21 -7.68 14.83
C GLY A 299 -16.61 -7.09 14.96
N TYR A 300 -17.40 -7.08 13.87
CA TYR A 300 -18.78 -6.62 13.92
C TYR A 300 -19.69 -7.53 14.76
N ALA A 301 -19.53 -8.85 14.65
CA ALA A 301 -20.25 -9.82 15.49
C ALA A 301 -19.95 -9.63 16.99
N ALA A 302 -18.70 -9.29 17.34
CA ALA A 302 -18.29 -9.08 18.73
C ALA A 302 -18.75 -7.73 19.31
N PHE A 303 -18.75 -6.66 18.50
CA PHE A 303 -18.93 -5.29 19.00
C PHE A 303 -20.19 -4.58 18.51
N GLY A 304 -20.84 -5.03 17.42
CA GLY A 304 -22.00 -4.37 16.84
C GLY A 304 -21.73 -2.91 16.46
N ASP A 305 -22.65 -2.02 16.79
CA ASP A 305 -22.53 -0.56 16.54
C ASP A 305 -21.29 0.09 17.20
N MET A 306 -20.70 -0.58 18.19
CA MET A 306 -19.53 -0.10 18.93
C MET A 306 -18.21 -0.66 18.38
N ALA A 307 -18.21 -1.25 17.17
CA ALA A 307 -16.99 -1.75 16.56
C ALA A 307 -15.92 -0.63 16.46
N PRO A 308 -14.71 -0.86 16.97
CA PRO A 308 -13.67 0.16 17.00
C PRO A 308 -13.04 0.37 15.62
N GLY A 309 -12.56 1.58 15.34
CA GLY A 309 -11.81 1.91 14.11
C GLY A 309 -10.47 1.16 13.97
N ASN A 310 -9.95 0.62 15.07
CA ASN A 310 -8.89 -0.38 15.07
C ASN A 310 -9.40 -1.60 15.83
N LEU A 311 -9.58 -2.73 15.16
CA LEU A 311 -10.13 -3.96 15.73
C LEU A 311 -9.52 -4.31 17.11
N LEU A 312 -8.20 -4.18 17.26
CA LEU A 312 -7.52 -4.58 18.50
C LEU A 312 -7.81 -3.65 19.68
N THR A 313 -8.17 -2.39 19.46
CA THR A 313 -8.44 -1.46 20.58
C THR A 313 -9.75 -1.80 21.30
N GLY A 314 -10.67 -2.51 20.65
CA GLY A 314 -11.90 -3.02 21.27
C GLY A 314 -11.66 -4.11 22.32
N PHE A 315 -10.47 -4.73 22.29
CA PHE A 315 -10.07 -5.78 23.24
C PHE A 315 -9.17 -5.27 24.36
N GLY A 316 -8.99 -3.95 24.53
CA GLY A 316 -8.02 -3.31 25.45
C GLY A 316 -7.95 -3.82 26.89
N PHE A 317 -8.95 -4.57 27.37
CA PHE A 317 -9.03 -5.15 28.71
C PHE A 317 -9.20 -6.67 28.71
N TYR A 318 -8.90 -7.33 27.59
CA TYR A 318 -9.02 -8.77 27.45
C TYR A 318 -7.94 -9.50 28.24
N ASN A 319 -8.33 -10.57 28.92
CA ASN A 319 -7.41 -11.48 29.60
C ASN A 319 -7.28 -12.79 28.80
N PRO A 320 -6.06 -13.24 28.46
CA PRO A 320 -4.77 -12.68 28.88
C PRO A 320 -4.31 -11.45 28.07
N TYR A 321 -3.92 -10.39 28.76
CA TYR A 321 -3.51 -9.11 28.13
C TYR A 321 -2.20 -9.20 27.34
N TRP A 322 -1.30 -10.13 27.70
CA TRP A 322 -0.06 -10.36 26.96
C TRP A 322 -0.31 -10.75 25.50
N LEU A 323 -1.43 -11.44 25.20
CA LEU A 323 -1.78 -11.83 23.84
C LEU A 323 -2.15 -10.60 23.00
N LEU A 324 -2.85 -9.65 23.61
CA LEU A 324 -3.18 -8.37 22.98
C LEU A 324 -1.94 -7.51 22.75
N ASP A 325 -0.99 -7.53 23.68
CA ASP A 325 0.26 -6.80 23.55
C ASP A 325 1.12 -7.37 22.41
N ILE A 326 1.19 -8.71 22.27
CA ILE A 326 1.84 -9.36 21.13
C ILE A 326 1.20 -8.93 19.81
N ALA A 327 -0.13 -8.90 19.73
CA ALA A 327 -0.82 -8.50 18.50
C ALA A 327 -0.56 -7.03 18.14
N ASN A 328 -0.56 -6.13 19.12
CA ASN A 328 -0.22 -4.72 18.88
C ASN A 328 1.27 -4.53 18.52
N ALA A 329 2.19 -5.28 19.14
CA ALA A 329 3.60 -5.25 18.78
C ALA A 329 3.82 -5.76 17.34
N ALA A 330 3.10 -6.82 16.94
CA ALA A 330 3.12 -7.32 15.58
C ALA A 330 2.60 -6.27 14.57
N ILE A 331 1.56 -5.49 14.90
CA ILE A 331 1.12 -4.37 14.04
C ILE A 331 2.26 -3.37 13.84
N VAL A 332 2.95 -2.97 14.92
CA VAL A 332 4.04 -1.98 14.83
C VAL A 332 5.15 -2.49 13.92
N ILE A 333 5.61 -3.73 14.11
CA ILE A 333 6.66 -4.35 13.28
C ILE A 333 6.19 -4.46 11.82
N HIS A 334 4.95 -4.87 11.60
CA HIS A 334 4.36 -4.93 10.27
C HIS A 334 4.39 -3.55 9.58
N LEU A 335 3.96 -2.50 10.27
CA LEU A 335 3.86 -1.16 9.71
C LEU A 335 5.23 -0.58 9.37
N VAL A 336 6.30 -0.96 10.07
CA VAL A 336 7.68 -0.60 9.67
C VAL A 336 7.99 -1.14 8.27
N GLY A 337 7.70 -2.43 8.02
CA GLY A 337 7.94 -3.01 6.70
C GLY A 337 7.03 -2.46 5.61
N ALA A 338 5.74 -2.30 5.91
CA ALA A 338 4.78 -1.74 4.97
C ALA A 338 5.12 -0.29 4.59
N TYR A 339 5.56 0.53 5.56
CA TYR A 339 5.99 1.91 5.31
C TYR A 339 7.08 1.98 4.26
N GLN A 340 8.09 1.10 4.35
CA GLN A 340 9.15 1.03 3.36
C GLN A 340 8.63 0.62 1.99
N VAL A 341 7.77 -0.40 1.91
CA VAL A 341 7.17 -0.85 0.64
C VAL A 341 6.44 0.29 -0.09
N TYR A 342 5.72 1.15 0.62
CA TYR A 342 5.01 2.29 0.00
C TYR A 342 5.90 3.52 -0.24
N CYS A 343 6.88 3.82 0.62
CA CYS A 343 7.68 5.05 0.45
C CYS A 343 8.78 4.93 -0.61
N GLN A 344 9.28 3.72 -0.89
CA GLN A 344 10.40 3.52 -1.82
C GLN A 344 10.14 4.04 -3.24
N PRO A 345 8.97 3.84 -3.88
CA PRO A 345 8.67 4.40 -5.20
C PRO A 345 8.72 5.94 -5.21
N LEU A 346 8.19 6.58 -4.17
CA LEU A 346 8.27 8.04 -4.02
C LEU A 346 9.72 8.50 -3.86
N PHE A 347 10.51 7.75 -3.10
CA PHE A 347 11.90 8.07 -2.86
C PHE A 347 12.74 7.96 -4.14
N ALA A 348 12.58 6.85 -4.85
CA ALA A 348 13.24 6.62 -6.13
C ALA A 348 12.88 7.72 -7.15
N PHE A 349 11.62 8.18 -7.17
CA PHE A 349 11.19 9.25 -8.05
C PHE A 349 11.88 10.58 -7.76
N ILE A 350 11.88 11.04 -6.51
CA ILE A 350 12.49 12.32 -6.11
C ILE A 350 14.02 12.27 -6.33
N GLU A 351 14.66 11.17 -5.96
CA GLU A 351 16.11 10.98 -6.13
C GLU A 351 16.51 10.95 -7.61
N LYS A 352 15.72 10.29 -8.46
CA LYS A 352 15.94 10.28 -9.91
C LYS A 352 15.84 11.69 -10.48
N ILE A 353 14.79 12.45 -10.14
CA ILE A 353 14.63 13.83 -10.63
C ILE A 353 15.79 14.71 -10.16
N ALA A 354 16.19 14.60 -8.90
CA ALA A 354 17.29 15.38 -8.36
C ALA A 354 18.62 15.07 -9.08
N SER A 355 18.90 13.79 -9.32
CA SER A 355 20.10 13.34 -10.04
C SER A 355 20.12 13.83 -11.49
N GLU A 356 18.99 13.70 -12.21
CA GLU A 356 18.86 14.17 -13.59
C GLU A 356 18.95 15.71 -13.71
N ARG A 357 18.40 16.44 -12.73
CA ARG A 357 18.42 17.91 -12.71
C ARG A 357 19.79 18.48 -12.34
N PHE A 358 20.53 17.80 -11.47
CA PHE A 358 21.80 18.25 -10.92
C PHE A 358 22.90 17.19 -11.04
N PRO A 359 23.28 16.78 -12.26
CA PRO A 359 24.20 15.66 -12.48
C PRO A 359 25.63 15.92 -11.95
N LYS A 360 26.02 17.18 -11.82
CA LYS A 360 27.36 17.59 -11.33
C LYS A 360 27.41 17.81 -9.82
N SER A 361 26.29 17.73 -9.11
CA SER A 361 26.26 17.96 -7.67
C SER A 361 26.81 16.74 -6.93
N GLU A 362 27.92 16.92 -6.22
CA GLU A 362 28.47 15.87 -5.36
C GLU A 362 27.49 15.51 -4.23
N PHE A 363 26.79 16.49 -3.66
CA PHE A 363 25.80 16.23 -2.60
C PHE A 363 24.70 15.26 -3.04
N ILE A 364 24.30 15.34 -4.31
CA ILE A 364 23.21 14.53 -4.88
C ILE A 364 23.71 13.18 -5.41
N ASN A 365 24.86 13.13 -6.07
CA ASN A 365 25.27 11.94 -6.82
C ASN A 365 26.42 11.14 -6.17
N LYS A 366 27.14 11.72 -5.20
CA LYS A 366 28.27 11.03 -4.56
C LYS A 366 27.76 9.95 -3.61
N GLU A 367 28.27 8.74 -3.77
CA GLU A 367 28.12 7.66 -2.79
C GLU A 367 29.38 7.59 -1.93
N ILE A 368 29.21 7.74 -0.62
CA ILE A 368 30.25 7.63 0.40
C ILE A 368 30.19 6.21 0.96
N GLU A 369 31.26 5.44 0.79
CA GLU A 369 31.33 4.08 1.32
C GLU A 369 31.84 4.11 2.76
N ILE A 370 31.01 3.67 3.70
CA ILE A 370 31.40 3.51 5.09
C ILE A 370 31.77 2.04 5.31
N PRO A 371 33.03 1.75 5.70
CA PRO A 371 33.44 0.38 6.02
C PRO A 371 32.74 -0.06 7.30
N ILE A 372 31.99 -1.15 7.22
CA ILE A 372 31.39 -1.82 8.39
C ILE A 372 32.17 -3.09 8.65
N MET A 373 32.70 -3.24 9.87
CA MET A 373 33.52 -4.40 10.24
C MET A 373 32.71 -5.70 10.08
N GLY A 374 33.13 -6.58 9.18
CA GLY A 374 32.48 -7.87 8.92
C GLY A 374 31.31 -7.85 7.92
N PHE A 375 30.94 -6.70 7.36
CA PHE A 375 29.86 -6.58 6.36
C PHE A 375 30.34 -5.85 5.09
N LYS A 376 29.54 -5.91 4.02
CA LYS A 376 29.81 -5.13 2.80
C LYS A 376 29.79 -3.63 3.15
N PRO A 377 30.67 -2.80 2.54
CA PRO A 377 30.66 -1.35 2.75
C PRO A 377 29.28 -0.77 2.50
N TYR A 378 28.80 0.05 3.43
CA TYR A 378 27.48 0.67 3.33
C TYR A 378 27.59 1.99 2.57
N LYS A 379 26.77 2.15 1.53
CA LYS A 379 26.82 3.31 0.64
C LYS A 379 25.84 4.38 1.10
N ILE A 380 26.37 5.48 1.62
CA ILE A 380 25.59 6.64 2.04
C ILE A 380 25.60 7.70 0.96
N ASN A 381 24.44 8.30 0.72
CA ASN A 381 24.30 9.48 -0.11
C ASN A 381 23.72 10.62 0.75
N LEU A 382 24.37 11.78 0.76
CA LEU A 382 24.00 12.87 1.66
C LEU A 382 22.62 13.46 1.32
N PHE A 383 22.30 13.63 0.04
CA PHE A 383 20.97 14.05 -0.39
C PHE A 383 19.88 13.07 0.07
N ARG A 384 20.10 11.76 -0.14
CA ARG A 384 19.19 10.70 0.34
C ARG A 384 18.94 10.82 1.84
N LEU A 385 20.01 10.91 2.62
CA LEU A 385 19.93 11.01 4.07
C LEU A 385 19.08 12.22 4.50
N VAL A 386 19.40 13.40 3.97
CA VAL A 386 18.73 14.65 4.36
C VAL A 386 17.27 14.65 3.93
N TRP A 387 17.00 14.38 2.65
CA TRP A 387 15.64 14.55 2.12
C TRP A 387 14.69 13.48 2.66
N ARG A 388 15.11 12.20 2.77
CA ARG A 388 14.28 11.13 3.35
C ARG A 388 13.99 11.41 4.84
N THR A 389 14.96 11.96 5.57
CA THR A 389 14.75 12.40 6.96
C THR A 389 13.71 13.52 7.04
N ILE A 390 13.83 14.55 6.19
CA ILE A 390 12.85 15.65 6.12
C ILE A 390 11.46 15.10 5.79
N PHE A 391 11.35 14.17 4.85
CA PHE A 391 10.10 13.52 4.49
C PHE A 391 9.44 12.86 5.70
N VAL A 392 10.17 12.02 6.44
CA VAL A 392 9.64 11.32 7.62
C VAL A 392 9.26 12.30 8.73
N ILE A 393 10.04 13.37 8.93
CA ILE A 393 9.70 14.42 9.91
C ILE A 393 8.38 15.10 9.52
N ILE A 394 8.20 15.46 8.25
CA ILE A 394 6.98 16.13 7.76
C ILE A 394 5.77 15.21 7.93
N THR A 395 5.85 13.95 7.50
CA THR A 395 4.72 13.01 7.64
C THR A 395 4.38 12.79 9.11
N THR A 396 5.38 12.69 10.00
CA THR A 396 5.18 12.57 11.45
C THR A 396 4.48 13.80 12.03
N ILE A 397 4.88 15.01 11.66
CA ILE A 397 4.23 16.25 12.12
C ILE A 397 2.78 16.30 11.66
N ILE A 398 2.49 15.92 10.41
CA ILE A 398 1.12 15.88 9.91
C ILE A 398 0.28 14.84 10.67
N SER A 399 0.83 13.66 10.96
CA SER A 399 0.17 12.65 11.80
C SER A 399 -0.16 13.18 13.20
N MET A 400 0.71 14.01 13.78
CA MET A 400 0.46 14.65 15.08
C MET A 400 -0.61 15.75 15.03
N LEU A 401 -0.77 16.41 13.88
CA LEU A 401 -1.78 17.45 13.66
C LEU A 401 -3.18 16.87 13.37
N MET A 402 -3.26 15.71 12.72
CA MET A 402 -4.53 15.09 12.32
C MET A 402 -4.52 13.57 12.57
N PRO A 403 -4.62 13.13 13.84
CA PRO A 403 -4.50 11.71 14.21
C PRO A 403 -5.81 10.91 13.99
N PHE A 404 -6.58 11.24 12.95
CA PHE A 404 -7.87 10.63 12.64
C PHE A 404 -7.69 9.44 11.70
N PHE A 405 -7.45 8.26 12.27
CA PHE A 405 -7.06 7.08 11.49
C PHE A 405 -8.05 6.74 10.36
N ASN A 406 -9.34 6.55 10.68
CA ASN A 406 -10.38 6.18 9.70
C ASN A 406 -10.60 7.29 8.65
N ASP A 407 -10.54 8.56 9.05
CA ASP A 407 -10.71 9.67 8.10
C ASP A 407 -9.57 9.71 7.08
N VAL A 408 -8.32 9.55 7.55
CA VAL A 408 -7.13 9.53 6.69
C VAL A 408 -7.20 8.36 5.72
N VAL A 409 -7.47 7.13 6.20
CA VAL A 409 -7.56 5.97 5.30
C VAL A 409 -8.75 6.06 4.35
N GLY A 410 -9.89 6.60 4.79
CA GLY A 410 -11.06 6.85 3.94
C GLY A 410 -10.75 7.81 2.78
N ILE A 411 -10.04 8.91 3.05
CA ILE A 411 -9.57 9.84 2.02
C ILE A 411 -8.60 9.14 1.06
N LEU A 412 -7.62 8.39 1.59
CA LEU A 412 -6.64 7.70 0.75
C LEU A 412 -7.28 6.64 -0.14
N GLY A 413 -8.26 5.90 0.39
CA GLY A 413 -9.06 4.96 -0.38
C GLY A 413 -9.85 5.65 -1.48
N ALA A 414 -10.54 6.75 -1.17
CA ALA A 414 -11.34 7.50 -2.14
C ALA A 414 -10.49 8.06 -3.30
N PHE A 415 -9.36 8.68 -3.00
CA PHE A 415 -8.49 9.27 -4.03
C PHE A 415 -7.53 8.28 -4.69
N GLY A 416 -7.26 7.14 -4.07
CA GLY A 416 -6.38 6.11 -4.63
C GLY A 416 -7.12 5.09 -5.48
N PHE A 417 -8.31 4.67 -5.05
CA PHE A 417 -9.02 3.52 -5.63
C PHE A 417 -9.42 3.75 -7.08
N TRP A 418 -10.32 4.69 -7.38
CA TRP A 418 -10.74 4.86 -8.77
C TRP A 418 -9.58 5.20 -9.70
N PRO A 419 -8.74 6.22 -9.48
CA PRO A 419 -7.74 6.59 -10.47
C PRO A 419 -6.65 5.52 -10.61
N LEU A 420 -6.04 5.03 -9.51
CA LEU A 420 -4.84 4.20 -9.54
C LEU A 420 -5.14 2.70 -9.57
N THR A 421 -6.24 2.26 -8.96
CA THR A 421 -6.63 0.83 -8.95
C THR A 421 -7.50 0.49 -10.15
N VAL A 422 -8.33 1.41 -10.64
CA VAL A 422 -9.33 1.10 -11.68
C VAL A 422 -9.04 1.79 -13.02
N TYR A 423 -9.10 3.13 -13.06
CA TYR A 423 -9.08 3.93 -14.27
C TYR A 423 -7.79 3.73 -15.08
N PHE A 424 -6.62 4.01 -14.50
CA PHE A 424 -5.37 3.90 -15.23
C PHE A 424 -5.08 2.46 -15.68
N PRO A 425 -5.27 1.40 -14.86
CA PRO A 425 -5.13 0.03 -15.32
C PRO A 425 -6.05 -0.34 -16.48
N VAL A 426 -7.32 0.08 -16.42
CA VAL A 426 -8.31 -0.17 -17.49
C VAL A 426 -7.91 0.56 -18.77
N GLU A 427 -7.58 1.84 -18.68
CA GLU A 427 -7.20 2.67 -19.85
C GLU A 427 -5.90 2.19 -20.49
N MET A 428 -4.88 1.87 -19.68
CA MET A 428 -3.63 1.28 -20.18
C MET A 428 -3.90 -0.03 -20.91
N TYR A 429 -4.74 -0.89 -20.35
CA TYR A 429 -5.07 -2.18 -20.95
C TYR A 429 -5.83 -2.02 -22.27
N ILE A 430 -6.79 -1.09 -22.35
CA ILE A 430 -7.51 -0.75 -23.58
C ILE A 430 -6.53 -0.27 -24.66
N ALA A 431 -5.61 0.63 -24.30
CA ALA A 431 -4.61 1.17 -25.21
C ALA A 431 -3.64 0.08 -25.71
N GLN A 432 -3.06 -0.70 -24.79
CA GLN A 432 -2.08 -1.74 -25.09
C GLN A 432 -2.69 -2.86 -25.96
N LYS A 433 -3.92 -3.29 -25.66
CA LYS A 433 -4.63 -4.33 -26.42
C LYS A 433 -5.39 -3.82 -27.63
N LYS A 434 -5.35 -2.51 -27.90
CA LYS A 434 -6.06 -1.84 -29.00
C LYS A 434 -7.54 -2.25 -29.05
N ILE A 435 -8.20 -2.29 -27.90
CA ILE A 435 -9.60 -2.72 -27.80
C ILE A 435 -10.48 -1.72 -28.56
N PRO A 436 -11.28 -2.15 -29.55
CA PRO A 436 -12.13 -1.25 -30.32
C PRO A 436 -13.13 -0.53 -29.41
N LYS A 437 -13.24 0.80 -29.58
CA LYS A 437 -14.28 1.60 -28.92
C LYS A 437 -15.65 1.01 -29.26
N TRP A 438 -16.57 1.04 -28.29
CA TRP A 438 -17.93 0.49 -28.40
C TRP A 438 -18.04 -1.03 -28.57
N SER A 439 -16.94 -1.78 -28.59
CA SER A 439 -17.03 -3.23 -28.42
C SER A 439 -17.62 -3.57 -27.04
N THR A 440 -18.26 -4.73 -26.90
CA THR A 440 -18.82 -5.19 -25.63
C THR A 440 -17.78 -5.14 -24.50
N ARG A 441 -16.55 -5.57 -24.79
CA ARG A 441 -15.43 -5.54 -23.84
C ARG A 441 -15.06 -4.12 -23.42
N TRP A 442 -14.99 -3.19 -24.38
CA TRP A 442 -14.71 -1.78 -24.07
C TRP A 442 -15.82 -1.19 -23.19
N LEU A 443 -17.08 -1.43 -23.54
CA LEU A 443 -18.23 -0.94 -22.78
C LEU A 443 -18.24 -1.49 -21.35
N SER A 444 -18.00 -2.80 -21.17
CA SER A 444 -17.92 -3.41 -19.84
C SER A 444 -16.81 -2.79 -18.97
N LEU A 445 -15.65 -2.52 -19.56
CA LEU A 445 -14.53 -1.88 -18.85
C LEU A 445 -14.84 -0.43 -18.46
N GLN A 446 -15.52 0.32 -19.32
CA GLN A 446 -15.93 1.70 -19.03
C GLN A 446 -17.04 1.75 -17.97
N ILE A 447 -18.03 0.85 -18.03
CA ILE A 447 -19.07 0.73 -16.99
C ILE A 447 -18.45 0.41 -15.63
N LEU A 448 -17.51 -0.54 -15.58
CA LEU A 448 -16.77 -0.86 -14.36
C LEU A 448 -16.05 0.38 -13.80
N SER A 449 -15.32 1.11 -14.65
CA SER A 449 -14.60 2.33 -14.27
C SER A 449 -15.55 3.41 -13.74
N LEU A 450 -16.68 3.64 -14.42
CA LEU A 450 -17.68 4.62 -14.02
C LEU A 450 -18.36 4.26 -12.69
N ALA A 451 -18.71 2.99 -12.47
CA ALA A 451 -19.27 2.54 -11.20
C ALA A 451 -18.29 2.78 -10.04
N CYS A 452 -17.01 2.46 -10.24
CA CYS A 452 -15.97 2.70 -9.23
C CYS A 452 -15.69 4.19 -8.98
N LEU A 453 -15.86 5.05 -10.00
CA LEU A 453 -15.79 6.51 -9.84
C LEU A 453 -16.87 7.01 -8.89
N ILE A 454 -18.12 6.58 -9.10
CA ILE A 454 -19.26 6.98 -8.25
C ILE A 454 -19.01 6.58 -6.79
N ILE A 455 -18.54 5.34 -6.56
CA ILE A 455 -18.18 4.85 -5.23
C ILE A 455 -17.08 5.72 -4.60
N SER A 456 -16.05 6.08 -5.38
CA SER A 456 -14.93 6.90 -4.89
C SER A 456 -15.35 8.33 -4.55
N ILE A 457 -16.27 8.92 -5.33
CA ILE A 457 -16.84 10.25 -5.03
C ILE A 457 -17.65 10.20 -3.73
N ALA A 458 -18.48 9.16 -3.56
CA ALA A 458 -19.22 8.96 -2.31
C ALA A 458 -18.26 8.82 -1.12
N ALA A 459 -17.25 7.97 -1.25
CA ALA A 459 -16.22 7.76 -0.23
C ALA A 459 -15.48 9.05 0.15
N ALA A 460 -15.12 9.88 -0.84
CA ALA A 460 -14.51 11.18 -0.59
C ALA A 460 -15.44 12.08 0.23
N ALA A 461 -16.72 12.21 -0.18
CA ALA A 461 -17.70 13.03 0.52
C ALA A 461 -17.88 12.59 1.99
N GLY A 462 -17.99 11.27 2.24
CA GLY A 462 -18.09 10.72 3.59
C GLY A 462 -16.86 11.01 4.46
N SER A 463 -15.66 10.80 3.89
CA SER A 463 -14.41 10.96 4.64
C SER A 463 -14.10 12.43 4.96
N PHE A 464 -14.37 13.37 4.04
CA PHE A 464 -14.26 14.81 4.34
C PHE A 464 -15.28 15.26 5.38
N ALA A 465 -16.51 14.75 5.32
CA ALA A 465 -17.51 15.02 6.35
C ALA A 465 -17.05 14.50 7.72
N GLY A 466 -16.41 13.33 7.77
CA GLY A 466 -15.74 12.78 8.96
C GLY A 466 -14.70 13.75 9.54
N VAL A 467 -13.72 14.16 8.74
CA VAL A 467 -12.67 15.11 9.16
C VAL A 467 -13.28 16.41 9.71
N VAL A 468 -14.27 16.99 9.02
CA VAL A 468 -14.90 18.23 9.45
C VAL A 468 -15.63 18.08 10.79
N LEU A 469 -16.22 16.91 11.05
CA LEU A 469 -16.87 16.61 12.33
C LEU A 469 -15.85 16.43 13.45
N ASP A 470 -14.77 15.70 13.19
CA ASP A 470 -13.73 15.41 14.18
C ASP A 470 -12.93 16.67 14.55
N LEU A 471 -12.63 17.54 13.57
CA LEU A 471 -11.96 18.82 13.78
C LEU A 471 -12.74 19.80 14.69
N LYS A 472 -14.07 19.67 14.82
CA LYS A 472 -14.86 20.53 15.71
C LYS A 472 -14.58 20.27 17.19
N VAL A 473 -14.15 19.06 17.53
CA VAL A 473 -13.93 18.61 18.92
C VAL A 473 -12.44 18.49 19.24
N TYR A 474 -11.61 18.40 18.20
CA TYR A 474 -10.18 18.19 18.33
C TYR A 474 -9.40 19.43 18.78
N LYS A 475 -8.38 19.20 19.63
CA LYS A 475 -7.37 20.22 20.00
C LYS A 475 -5.99 19.72 19.54
N PRO A 476 -5.32 20.44 18.62
CA PRO A 476 -4.00 20.07 18.11
C PRO A 476 -3.01 19.72 19.22
N PHE A 477 -2.26 18.64 19.01
CA PHE A 477 -1.20 18.14 19.90
C PHE A 477 -1.63 17.73 21.32
N LYS A 478 -2.94 17.75 21.63
CA LYS A 478 -3.48 17.35 22.96
C LYS A 478 -4.21 16.02 22.95
N THR A 479 -3.99 15.20 21.92
CA THR A 479 -4.61 13.88 21.79
C THR A 479 -4.13 12.95 22.91
N SER A 480 -5.08 12.46 23.71
CA SER A 480 -4.85 11.44 24.73
C SER A 480 -5.83 10.29 24.54
N TYR A 481 -5.33 9.06 24.58
CA TYR A 481 -6.12 7.82 24.54
C TYR A 481 -6.56 7.37 25.93
#